data_AF-A0A8J6IEF1-F1
#
_entry.id   AF-A0A8J6IEF1-F1
#
_cell.length_a   1.000
_cell.length_b   1.000
_cell.length_c   1.000
_cell.angle_alpha   90.00
_cell.angle_beta   90.00
_cell.angle_gamma   90.00
#
_symmetry.space_group_name_H-M   'P 1'
#
loop_
_entity.id
_entity.type
_entity.pdbx_description
1 polymer ?
#
loop_
_entity_poly.entity_id
_entity_poly.type
_entity_poly.pdbx_seq_one_letter_code
_entity_poly.pdbx_strand_id
1 'polypeptide(L)'
;MPKPHPKEFRDDVVRVARSREPGQELRQIAKDFGISESCLHNWLKAADVEDGRRPGTSAAENAELREARKRIRLLEQENEV
;
A
#
# COMPACT_ATOMS: atom_id res chain seq x y z
N MET A 1 1.56 0.42 18.04
CA MET A 1 1.42 0.41 16.56
C MET A 1 0.86 -0.95 16.16
N PRO A 2 -0.17 -1.04 15.31
CA PRO A 2 -0.66 -2.33 14.83
C PRO A 2 0.48 -3.05 14.09
N LYS A 3 0.61 -4.37 14.30
CA LYS A 3 1.64 -5.17 13.64
C LYS A 3 1.40 -5.14 12.13
N PRO A 4 2.41 -4.79 11.31
CA PRO A 4 2.26 -4.85 9.86
C PRO A 4 1.96 -6.29 9.42
N HIS A 5 1.19 -6.44 8.34
CA HIS A 5 0.93 -7.74 7.76
C HIS A 5 2.25 -8.44 7.38
N PRO A 6 2.39 -9.75 7.61
CA PRO A 6 3.55 -10.51 7.17
C PRO A 6 3.78 -10.35 5.67
N LYS A 7 5.06 -10.35 5.25
CA LYS A 7 5.43 -10.23 3.83
C LYS A 7 4.80 -11.34 2.99
N GLU A 8 4.83 -12.57 3.48
CA GLU A 8 4.25 -13.73 2.80
C GLU A 8 2.76 -13.55 2.52
N PHE A 9 2.00 -13.07 3.51
CA PHE A 9 0.58 -12.77 3.34
C PHE A 9 0.34 -11.71 2.26
N ARG A 10 1.13 -10.63 2.28
CA ARG A 10 1.03 -9.58 1.26
C ARG A 10 1.31 -10.14 -0.13
N ASP A 11 2.38 -10.93 -0.27
CA ASP A 11 2.81 -11.47 -1.56
C ASP A 11 1.77 -12.46 -2.12
N ASP A 12 1.16 -13.28 -1.26
CA ASP A 12 0.06 -14.16 -1.64
C ASP A 12 -1.18 -13.40 -2.11
N VAL A 13 -1.57 -12.35 -1.38
CA VAL A 13 -2.71 -11.52 -1.77
C VAL A 13 -2.43 -10.79 -3.09
N VAL A 14 -1.21 -10.27 -3.29
CA VAL A 14 -0.78 -9.64 -4.55
C VAL A 14 -0.81 -10.65 -5.70
N ARG A 15 -0.35 -11.87 -5.47
CA ARG A 15 -0.39 -12.96 -6.46
C ARG A 15 -1.83 -13.28 -6.87
N VAL A 16 -2.73 -13.46 -5.91
CA VAL A 16 -4.15 -13.71 -6.19
C VAL A 16 -4.80 -12.54 -6.94
N ALA A 17 -4.51 -11.30 -6.54
CA ALA A 17 -5.04 -10.12 -7.20
C ALA A 17 -4.53 -9.93 -8.64
N ARG A 18 -3.31 -10.40 -8.94
CA ARG A 18 -2.72 -10.41 -10.30
C ARG A 18 -3.26 -11.53 -11.17
N SER A 19 -3.52 -12.70 -10.58
CA SER A 19 -4.10 -13.88 -11.26
C SER A 19 -5.63 -13.90 -11.26
N ARG A 20 -6.28 -12.81 -10.86
CA ARG A 20 -7.74 -12.73 -10.78
C ARG A 20 -8.40 -12.97 -12.13
N GLU A 21 -9.58 -13.60 -12.13
CA GLU A 21 -10.33 -13.83 -13.35
C GLU A 21 -10.87 -12.51 -13.94
N PRO A 22 -11.01 -12.40 -15.28
CA PRO A 22 -11.64 -11.25 -15.90
C PRO A 22 -13.09 -11.12 -15.43
N GLY A 23 -13.37 -10.06 -14.66
CA GLY A 23 -14.66 -9.82 -14.00
C GLY A 23 -14.57 -9.84 -12.47
N GLN A 24 -13.49 -10.34 -11.89
CA GLN A 24 -13.28 -10.28 -10.44
C GLN A 24 -12.75 -8.90 -10.04
N GLU A 25 -13.48 -8.22 -9.17
CA GLU A 25 -13.11 -6.90 -8.66
C GLU A 25 -12.08 -7.01 -7.53
N LEU A 26 -11.10 -6.08 -7.51
CA LEU A 26 -10.12 -5.99 -6.43
C LEU A 26 -10.78 -5.77 -5.06
N ARG A 27 -11.94 -5.09 -5.04
CA ARG A 27 -12.75 -4.90 -3.85
C ARG A 27 -13.22 -6.22 -3.24
N GLN A 28 -13.63 -7.18 -4.06
CA GLN A 28 -14.09 -8.48 -3.57
C GLN A 28 -12.91 -9.28 -3.00
N ILE A 29 -11.79 -9.29 -3.70
CA ILE A 29 -10.55 -9.94 -3.24
C ILE A 29 -10.10 -9.34 -1.90
N ALA A 30 -10.06 -8.01 -1.78
CA ALA A 30 -9.70 -7.33 -0.54
C ALA A 30 -10.64 -7.72 0.62
N LYS A 31 -11.95 -7.82 0.35
CA LYS A 31 -12.96 -8.25 1.32
C LYS A 31 -12.73 -9.70 1.77
N ASP A 32 -12.43 -10.61 0.85
CA ASP A 32 -12.18 -12.03 1.15
C ASP A 32 -10.95 -12.21 2.05
N PHE A 33 -9.93 -11.35 1.89
CA PHE A 33 -8.73 -11.33 2.73
C PHE A 33 -8.85 -10.43 3.98
N GLY A 34 -10.00 -9.79 4.20
CA GLY A 34 -10.23 -8.92 5.36
C GLY A 34 -9.41 -7.63 5.38
N ILE A 35 -8.97 -7.16 4.22
CA ILE A 35 -8.19 -5.92 4.07
C ILE A 35 -9.00 -4.84 3.35
N SER A 36 -8.54 -3.59 3.44
CA SER A 36 -9.14 -2.52 2.62
C SER A 36 -8.67 -2.63 1.16
N GLU A 37 -9.56 -2.27 0.23
CA GLU A 37 -9.25 -2.19 -1.20
C GLU A 37 -8.06 -1.25 -1.47
N SER A 38 -8.00 -0.13 -0.76
CA SER A 38 -6.88 0.81 -0.82
C SER A 38 -5.56 0.22 -0.32
N CYS A 39 -5.58 -0.73 0.61
CA CYS A 39 -4.40 -1.48 1.03
C CYS A 39 -3.90 -2.38 -0.10
N LEU A 40 -4.81 -3.13 -0.74
CA LEU A 40 -4.49 -4.00 -1.88
C LEU A 40 -3.93 -3.21 -3.07
N HIS A 41 -4.52 -2.06 -3.37
CA HIS A 41 -4.07 -1.20 -4.46
C HIS A 41 -2.65 -0.65 -4.23
N ASN A 42 -2.29 -0.34 -2.98
CA ASN A 42 -0.93 0.06 -2.62
C ASN A 42 0.08 -1.08 -2.77
N TRP A 43 -0.30 -2.32 -2.42
CA TRP A 43 0.56 -3.49 -2.57
C TRP A 43 0.79 -3.84 -4.03
N LEU A 44 -0.24 -3.78 -4.87
CA LEU A 44 -0.10 -3.96 -6.32
C LEU A 44 0.83 -2.91 -6.93
N LYS A 45 0.68 -1.64 -6.55
CA LYS A 45 1.58 -0.57 -7.02
C LYS A 45 3.03 -0.82 -6.59
N ALA A 46 3.27 -1.23 -5.35
CA ALA A 46 4.61 -1.55 -4.87
C ALA A 46 5.22 -2.74 -5.63
N ALA A 47 4.43 -3.78 -5.89
CA ALA A 47 4.87 -4.95 -6.66
C ALA A 47 5.15 -4.61 -8.14
N ASP A 48 4.38 -3.71 -8.76
CA ASP A 48 4.63 -3.28 -10.14
C ASP A 48 5.94 -2.47 -10.29
N VAL A 49 6.31 -1.73 -9.24
CA VAL A 49 7.60 -1.02 -9.16
C VAL A 49 8.74 -2.01 -8.96
N GLU A 50 8.58 -2.99 -8.07
CA GLU A 50 9.57 -4.05 -7.84
C GLU A 50 9.83 -4.89 -9.10
N ASP A 51 8.79 -5.19 -9.87
CA ASP A 51 8.88 -5.90 -11.16
C ASP A 51 9.40 -5.02 -12.31
N GLY A 52 9.65 -3.73 -12.09
CA GLY A 52 10.14 -2.81 -13.11
C GLY A 52 9.14 -2.48 -14.23
N ARG A 53 7.85 -2.78 -14.06
CA ARG A 53 6.80 -2.58 -15.09
C ARG A 53 6.32 -1.14 -15.22
N ARG A 54 6.61 -0.27 -14.25
CA ARG A 54 6.27 1.16 -14.29
C ARG A 54 7.46 2.03 -13.87
N PRO A 55 7.83 3.05 -14.67
CA PRO A 55 8.65 4.16 -14.18
C PRO A 55 7.76 5.04 -13.30
N GLY A 56 7.78 4.79 -12.00
CA GLY A 56 7.05 5.56 -11.01
C GLY A 56 7.90 5.70 -9.76
N THR A 57 7.90 6.90 -9.20
CA THR A 57 8.59 7.21 -7.95
C THR A 57 8.26 6.16 -6.89
N SER A 58 9.32 5.52 -6.39
CA SER A 58 9.24 4.22 -5.74
C SER A 58 8.41 4.28 -4.45
N ALA A 59 8.03 3.12 -3.90
CA ALA A 59 7.40 3.07 -2.59
C ALA A 59 8.19 3.82 -1.48
N ALA A 60 9.50 4.03 -1.68
CA ALA A 60 10.34 4.86 -0.82
C ALA A 60 9.94 6.35 -0.88
N GLU A 61 9.68 6.92 -2.05
CA GLU A 61 9.31 8.33 -2.20
C GLU A 61 7.89 8.63 -1.67
N ASN A 62 6.98 7.65 -1.70
CA ASN A 62 5.66 7.81 -1.08
C ASN A 62 5.70 7.64 0.45
N ALA A 63 6.63 6.84 0.97
CA ALA A 63 6.87 6.71 2.41
C ALA A 63 7.48 8.01 2.97
N GLU A 64 8.42 8.61 2.25
CA GLU A 64 8.98 9.93 2.57
C GLU A 64 7.91 11.02 2.52
N LEU A 65 7.01 11.01 1.53
CA LEU A 65 5.91 11.98 1.46
C LEU A 65 4.92 11.85 2.64
N ARG A 66 4.72 10.63 3.16
CA ARG A 66 3.86 10.40 4.34
C ARG A 66 4.57 10.75 5.64
N GLU A 67 5.85 10.42 5.79
CA GLU A 67 6.69 10.82 6.92
C GLU A 67 6.83 12.35 6.99
N ALA A 68 7.09 13.01 5.86
CA ALA A 68 7.15 14.47 5.75
C ALA A 68 5.81 15.12 6.13
N ARG A 69 4.67 14.59 5.64
CA ARG A 69 3.32 15.07 6.02
C ARG A 69 3.00 14.85 7.51
N LYS A 70 3.49 13.76 8.10
CA LYS A 70 3.30 13.46 9.53
C LYS A 70 4.16 14.35 10.42
N ARG A 71 5.36 14.72 9.95
CA ARG A 71 6.30 15.60 10.65
C ARG A 71 5.89 17.07 10.59
N ILE A 72 5.33 17.52 9.45
CA ILE A 72 4.73 18.85 9.33
C ILE A 72 3.55 19.01 10.32
N ARG A 73 2.65 18.02 10.39
CA ARG A 73 1.51 18.04 11.31
C ARG A 73 1.89 18.05 12.80
N LEU A 74 3.05 17.49 13.15
CA LEU A 74 3.57 17.48 14.52
C LEU A 74 4.23 18.82 14.88
N LEU A 75 5.00 19.40 13.96
CA LEU A 75 5.69 20.68 14.16
C LEU A 75 4.74 21.89 14.17
N GLU A 76 3.63 21.84 13.44
CA GLU A 76 2.57 22.85 13.53
C GLU A 76 1.87 22.83 14.91
N GLN A 77 1.85 21.68 15.57
CA GLN A 77 1.24 21.52 16.89
C GLN A 77 2.18 21.97 18.03
N GLU A 78 3.49 21.98 17.80
CA GLU A 78 4.50 22.48 18.77
C GLU A 78 4.74 23.99 18.68
N ASN A 79 4.36 24.65 17.56
CA ASN A 79 4.47 26.11 17.39
C ASN A 79 3.24 26.90 17.88
N GLU A 80 2.21 26.23 18.39
CA GLU A 80 1.03 26.85 19.01
C GLU A 80 1.13 26.84 20.56
N VAL A 81 2.35 27.01 21.09
CA VAL A 81 2.67 27.28 22.51
C VAL A 81 3.48 28.57 22.61
#